data_AF-A0A947EJS8-F1
#
_entry.id   AF-A0A947EJS8-F1
#
_cell.length_a   1.000
_cell.length_b   1.000
_cell.length_c   1.000
_cell.angle_alpha   90.00
_cell.angle_beta   90.00
_cell.angle_gamma   90.00
#
_symmetry.space_group_name_H-M   'P 1'
#
loop_
_entity.id
_entity.type
_entity.pdbx_description
1 polymer ?
#
loop_
_entity_poly.entity_id
_entity_poly.type
_entity_poly.pdbx_seq_one_letter_code
_entity_poly.pdbx_strand_id
1 'polypeptide(L)'
;MLTTGIIEQCKNNDRKAQLQLYNSYCDGMYIVAQRFVKDSMEAEDIVQESFISAFLKLHQFKGEVTFGAWLKRIVVNKCIDTLKSRKQQ
;
A
#
# COMPACT_ATOMS: atom_id res chain seq x y z
N MET A 1 11.08 -0.43 17.52
CA MET A 1 12.31 -0.56 16.69
C MET A 1 12.39 -1.93 15.97
N LEU A 2 11.25 -2.55 15.61
CA LEU A 2 11.18 -3.85 14.89
C LEU A 2 10.90 -3.70 13.39
N THR A 3 10.34 -2.56 12.98
CA THR A 3 9.93 -2.28 11.60
C THR A 3 11.09 -2.07 10.64
N THR A 4 12.23 -1.55 11.11
CA THR A 4 13.39 -1.25 10.26
C THR A 4 13.97 -2.52 9.62
N GLY A 5 14.06 -3.61 10.39
CA GLY A 5 14.60 -4.87 9.88
C GLY A 5 13.74 -5.53 8.80
N ILE A 6 12.41 -5.52 8.98
CA ILE A 6 11.47 -6.09 8.00
C ILE A 6 11.50 -5.30 6.69
N ILE A 7 11.59 -3.97 6.76
CA ILE A 7 11.66 -3.11 5.57
C ILE A 7 12.93 -3.39 4.76
N GLU A 8 14.08 -3.55 5.42
CA GLU A 8 15.34 -3.90 4.73
C GLU A 8 15.28 -5.30 4.11
N GLN A 9 14.67 -6.28 4.78
CA GLN A 9 14.43 -7.61 4.18
C GLN A 9 13.50 -7.52 2.96
N CYS A 10 12.46 -6.69 3.02
CA CYS A 10 11.57 -6.44 1.88
C CYS A 10 12.33 -5.80 0.70
N LYS A 11 13.29 -4.89 0.96
CA LYS A 11 14.15 -4.29 -0.08
C LYS A 11 15.03 -5.34 -0.77
N ASN A 12 15.42 -6.39 -0.05
CA ASN A 12 16.13 -7.55 -0.61
C ASN A 12 15.21 -8.59 -1.26
N ASN A 13 13.93 -8.22 -1.51
CA ASN A 13 12.93 -9.06 -2.13
C ASN A 13 12.62 -10.37 -1.36
N ASP A 14 12.77 -10.35 -0.03
CA ASP A 14 12.36 -11.46 0.83
C ASP A 14 10.83 -11.57 0.86
N ARG A 15 10.30 -12.66 0.29
CA ARG A 15 8.85 -12.91 0.21
C ARG A 15 8.17 -13.08 1.56
N LYS A 16 8.86 -13.63 2.56
CA LYS A 16 8.30 -13.81 3.91
C LYS A 16 8.16 -12.46 4.60
N ALA A 17 9.17 -11.60 4.47
CA ALA A 17 9.13 -10.24 4.98
C ALA A 17 8.02 -9.41 4.31
N GLN A 18 7.88 -9.53 2.98
CA GLN A 18 6.81 -8.86 2.22
C GLN A 18 5.42 -9.32 2.69
N LEU A 19 5.21 -10.63 2.88
CA LEU A 19 3.94 -11.16 3.39
C LEU A 19 3.65 -10.68 4.82
N GLN A 20 4.66 -10.65 5.69
CA GLN A 20 4.51 -10.14 7.05
C GLN A 20 4.13 -8.65 7.06
N LEU A 21 4.77 -7.85 6.20
CA LEU A 21 4.46 -6.44 6.06
C LEU A 21 3.06 -6.25 5.48
N TYR A 22 2.68 -7.03 4.47
CA TYR A 22 1.33 -7.02 3.92
C TYR A 22 0.27 -7.28 5.00
N ASN A 23 0.39 -8.39 5.73
CA ASN A 23 -0.55 -8.77 6.79
C ASN A 23 -0.64 -7.72 7.92
N SER A 24 0.42 -6.93 8.13
CA SER A 24 0.44 -5.88 9.16
C SER A 24 -0.34 -4.62 8.77
N TYR A 25 -0.57 -4.40 7.48
CA TYR A 25 -1.16 -3.15 6.98
C TYR A 25 -2.39 -3.34 6.08
N CYS A 26 -2.66 -4.55 5.58
CA CYS A 26 -3.72 -4.81 4.59
C CYS A 26 -5.09 -4.33 5.07
N ASP A 27 -5.50 -4.71 6.28
CA ASP A 27 -6.84 -4.38 6.81
C ASP A 27 -7.01 -2.86 6.97
N GLY A 28 -5.98 -2.19 7.48
CA GLY A 28 -5.98 -0.74 7.64
C GLY A 28 -6.05 -0.02 6.28
N MET A 29 -5.32 -0.50 5.29
CA MET A 29 -5.33 0.07 3.94
C MET A 29 -6.64 -0.23 3.19
N TYR A 30 -7.24 -1.39 3.42
CA TYR A 30 -8.56 -1.74 2.91
C TYR A 30 -9.64 -0.80 3.45
N ILE A 31 -9.66 -0.55 4.77
CA ILE A 31 -10.59 0.41 5.36
C ILE A 31 -10.39 1.81 4.80
N VAL A 32 -9.14 2.21 4.53
CA VAL A 32 -8.86 3.49 3.86
C VAL A 32 -9.43 3.49 2.45
N ALA A 33 -9.10 2.51 1.61
CA ALA A 33 -9.58 2.44 0.23
C ALA A 33 -11.11 2.43 0.16
N GLN A 34 -11.76 1.62 1.00
CA GLN A 34 -13.21 1.50 1.04
C GLN A 34 -13.93 2.81 1.35
N ARG A 35 -13.33 3.69 2.17
CA ARG A 35 -13.90 5.03 2.44
C ARG A 35 -13.88 5.95 1.22
N PHE A 36 -12.96 5.74 0.28
CA PHE A 36 -12.86 6.53 -0.94
C PHE A 36 -13.77 5.97 -2.04
N VAL A 37 -13.64 4.68 -2.37
CA VAL A 37 -14.29 4.11 -3.54
C VAL A 37 -15.71 3.58 -3.28
N LYS A 38 -16.02 3.23 -2.03
CA LYS A 38 -17.32 2.68 -1.60
C LYS A 38 -17.75 1.42 -2.37
N ASP A 39 -16.78 0.67 -2.87
CA ASP A 39 -16.96 -0.60 -3.57
C ASP A 39 -15.91 -1.59 -3.05
N SER A 40 -16.37 -2.74 -2.54
CA SER A 40 -15.47 -3.69 -1.87
C SER A 40 -14.48 -4.34 -2.82
N MET A 41 -14.89 -4.65 -4.04
CA MET A 41 -14.04 -5.32 -5.03
C MET A 41 -12.95 -4.36 -5.52
N GLU A 42 -13.32 -3.11 -5.79
CA GLU A 42 -12.38 -2.07 -6.18
C GLU A 42 -11.43 -1.69 -5.03
N ALA A 43 -11.92 -1.69 -3.79
CA ALA A 43 -11.07 -1.48 -2.62
C ALA A 43 -10.03 -2.61 -2.46
N GLU A 44 -10.42 -3.87 -2.64
CA GLU A 44 -9.50 -5.01 -2.63
C GLU A 44 -8.43 -4.87 -3.72
N ASP A 45 -8.84 -4.57 -4.95
CA ASP A 45 -7.94 -4.40 -6.09
C ASP A 45 -6.94 -3.26 -5.87
N ILE A 46 -7.43 -2.08 -5.44
CA ILE A 46 -6.58 -0.93 -5.12
C ILE A 46 -5.55 -1.29 -4.06
N VAL A 47 -5.93 -2.01 -3.00
CA VAL A 47 -5.00 -2.42 -1.95
C VAL A 47 -3.93 -3.34 -2.54
N GLN A 48 -4.32 -4.37 -3.29
CA GLN A 48 -3.37 -5.30 -3.91
C GLN A 48 -2.37 -4.57 -4.82
N GLU A 49 -2.85 -3.76 -5.75
CA GLU A 49 -1.99 -3.00 -6.66
C GLU A 49 -1.10 -1.98 -5.95
N SER A 50 -1.60 -1.39 -4.85
CA SER A 50 -0.82 -0.47 -4.01
C SER A 50 0.32 -1.17 -3.29
N PHE A 51 0.12 -2.39 -2.78
CA PHE A 51 1.19 -3.17 -2.16
C PHE A 51 2.24 -3.61 -3.19
N ILE A 52 1.82 -4.05 -4.38
CA ILE A 52 2.75 -4.36 -5.49
C ILE A 52 3.59 -3.11 -5.81
N SER A 53 2.93 -1.96 -5.99
CA SER A 53 3.59 -0.68 -6.25
C SER A 53 4.54 -0.26 -5.13
N ALA A 54 4.15 -0.49 -3.87
CA ALA A 54 4.95 -0.19 -2.70
C ALA A 54 6.22 -1.04 -2.65
N PHE A 55 6.13 -2.36 -2.91
CA PHE A 55 7.30 -3.23 -2.93
C PHE A 55 8.26 -2.87 -4.09
N LEU A 56 7.73 -2.59 -5.28
CA LEU A 56 8.53 -2.14 -6.43
C LEU A 56 9.28 -0.82 -6.16
N LYS A 57 8.66 0.10 -5.42
CA LYS A 57 9.21 1.42 -5.09
C LYS A 57 9.86 1.48 -3.71
N LEU A 58 10.01 0.36 -3.02
CA LEU A 58 10.46 0.35 -1.62
C LEU A 58 11.88 0.90 -1.44
N HIS A 59 12.72 0.80 -2.48
CA HIS A 59 14.03 1.43 -2.54
C HIS A 59 13.99 2.96 -2.38
N GLN A 60 12.86 3.60 -2.69
CA GLN A 60 12.65 5.06 -2.54
C GLN A 60 12.22 5.44 -1.13
N PHE A 61 11.86 4.48 -0.29
CA PHE A 61 11.45 4.76 1.09
C PHE A 61 12.69 5.08 1.95
N LYS A 62 12.81 6.37 2.33
CA LYS A 62 13.93 6.92 3.10
C LYS A 62 13.74 6.87 4.63
N GLY A 63 12.57 6.46 5.12
CA GLY A 63 12.29 6.44 6.56
C GLY A 63 12.02 7.81 7.21
N GLU A 64 11.85 8.88 6.42
CA GLU A 64 11.49 10.22 6.91
C GLU A 64 10.09 10.27 7.55
N VAL A 65 9.23 9.32 7.18
CA VAL A 65 7.90 9.09 7.75
C VAL A 65 7.73 7.61 8.07
N THR A 66 6.71 7.26 8.85
CA THR A 66 6.39 5.85 9.08
C THR A 66 6.02 5.17 7.76
N PHE A 67 6.35 3.88 7.64
CA PHE A 67 5.99 3.10 6.46
C PHE A 67 4.47 3.13 6.20
N GLY A 68 3.65 3.02 7.24
CA GLY A 68 2.19 3.11 7.13
C GLY A 68 1.71 4.45 6.55
N ALA A 69 2.34 5.57 6.92
CA ALA A 69 2.01 6.88 6.33
C ALA A 69 2.42 6.97 4.85
N TRP A 70 3.59 6.43 4.50
CA TRP A 70 4.05 6.35 3.12
C TRP A 70 3.14 5.45 2.26
N LEU A 71 2.80 4.26 2.75
CA LEU A 71 1.90 3.32 2.08
C LEU A 71 0.49 3.91 1.91
N LYS A 72 -0.05 4.58 2.95
CA LYS A 72 -1.35 5.24 2.86
C LYS A 72 -1.41 6.26 1.73
N ARG A 73 -0.32 6.99 1.47
CA ARG A 73 -0.26 7.94 0.34
C ARG A 73 -0.35 7.23 -1.01
N ILE A 74 0.28 6.05 -1.16
CA ILE A 74 0.18 5.23 -2.37
C ILE A 74 -1.29 4.80 -2.58
N VAL A 75 -1.92 4.25 -1.55
CA VAL A 75 -3.31 3.78 -1.58
C VAL A 75 -4.28 4.92 -1.92
N VAL A 76 -4.16 6.06 -1.24
CA VAL A 76 -5.04 7.22 -1.48
C VAL A 76 -4.88 7.77 -2.89
N ASN A 77 -3.65 7.89 -3.40
CA ASN A 77 -3.42 8.33 -4.76
C ASN A 77 -4.09 7.39 -5.77
N LYS A 78 -3.95 6.08 -5.57
CA LYS A 78 -4.57 5.08 -6.43
C LYS A 78 -6.11 5.18 -6.41
N CYS A 79 -6.72 5.35 -5.23
CA CYS A 79 -8.16 5.60 -5.12
C CYS A 79 -8.60 6.83 -5.91
N ILE A 80 -7.84 7.93 -5.79
CA ILE A 80 -8.16 9.19 -6.51
C ILE A 80 -8.06 8.98 -8.02
N ASP A 81 -7.05 8.27 -8.50
CA ASP A 81 -6.86 7.97 -9.92
C ASP A 81 -8.01 7.11 -10.46
N THR A 82 -8.39 6.06 -9.74
CA THR A 82 -9.54 5.20 -10.07
C THR A 82 -10.85 6.02 -10.18
N LEU A 83 -11.12 6.88 -9.20
CA LEU A 83 -12.31 7.74 -9.21
C LEU A 83 -12.29 8.78 -10.36
N LYS A 84 -11.11 9.27 -10.75
CA LYS A 84 -10.96 10.17 -11.91
C LYS A 84 -11.24 9.43 -13.22
N SER A 85 -10.76 8.21 -13.36
CA SER A 85 -11.01 7.38 -14.54
C SER A 85 -12.49 7.05 -14.70
N ARG A 86 -13.21 6.79 -13.60
CA ARG A 86 -14.67 6.58 -13.63
C ARG A 86 -15.45 7.78 -14.16
N LYS A 87 -15.01 9.00 -13.85
CA LYS A 87 -15.69 10.24 -14.31
C LYS A 87 -15.45 10.56 -15.78
N GLN A 88 -14.45 9.94 -16.41
CA GLN A 88 -14.11 10.16 -17.82
C GLN A 88 -14.77 9.14 -18.75
N GLN A 89 -15.47 8.15 -18.19
CA GLN A 89 -16.35 7.20 -18.89
C GLN A 89 -17.78 7.74 -18.87
#